data_AF-A0A1I7WVB7-F1
#
_entry.id   AF-A0A1I7WVB7-F1
#
_cell.length_a   1.000
_cell.length_b   1.000
_cell.length_c   1.000
_cell.angle_alpha   90.00
_cell.angle_beta   90.00
_cell.angle_gamma   90.00
#
_symmetry.space_group_name_H-M   'P 1'
#
loop_
_entity.id
_entity.type
_entity.pdbx_description
1 polymer ?
#
loop_
_entity_poly.entity_id
_entity_poly.type
_entity_poly.pdbx_seq_one_letter_code
_entity_poly.pdbx_strand_id
1 'polypeptide(L)'
;MSLAEELMADFEEDDADELEEALEVSGKIMIEISFNSIMVQGMKEEEEIEEATEGQSGGQEYNSVFDVAKLSGSDNYKESIASLNRELERTDEVQVTAPLEADPQYILIVKLSHLAADIDGEINVIHKFVRDKYEKRFPELETLVPNPLEYLAAVKLLGNEINTKGQNKELLGQILAPATCIVVSVTASTTQGKTLDSTELAAVSEACDLAEKLHTDRISMHRLVEMRTALIAPNLVYLLGAATTALLVSQAGGLAPLARMPACNILVLGRQKKSLAGFSSTTSLPHAGFIYFHPIVQSLPPDLKGKAAKILSAKCTLAARVDSLHESPDGAIGKDLLDQVHQIK
;
A
#
# COMPACT_ATOMS: atom_id res chain seq x y z
N MET A 1 -43.78 1.24 15.89
CA MET A 1 -42.68 1.35 14.91
C MET A 1 -41.47 0.68 15.52
N SER A 2 -40.79 -0.15 14.74
CA SER A 2 -39.57 -0.83 15.18
C SER A 2 -38.44 0.20 15.30
N LEU A 3 -37.50 0.02 16.23
CA LEU A 3 -36.29 0.87 16.35
C LEU A 3 -35.50 0.93 15.02
N ALA A 4 -35.64 -0.08 14.17
CA ALA A 4 -35.06 -0.14 12.83
C ALA A 4 -35.76 0.77 11.80
N GLU A 5 -37.06 1.05 11.97
CA GLU A 5 -37.83 1.93 11.10
C GLU A 5 -37.55 3.41 11.40
N GLU A 6 -37.37 3.74 12.68
CA GLU A 6 -36.99 5.09 13.12
C GLU A 6 -35.53 5.39 12.72
N LEU A 7 -34.64 4.39 12.75
CA LEU A 7 -33.26 4.53 12.27
C LEU A 7 -33.13 4.70 10.76
N MET A 8 -34.04 4.14 9.95
CA MET A 8 -34.00 4.33 8.49
C MET A 8 -34.58 5.69 8.07
N ALA A 9 -35.55 6.22 8.81
CA ALA A 9 -36.14 7.53 8.53
C ALA A 9 -35.15 8.68 8.75
N ASP A 10 -34.24 8.57 9.73
CA ASP A 10 -33.16 9.54 9.98
C ASP A 10 -32.07 9.53 8.89
N PHE A 11 -31.98 8.47 8.06
CA PHE A 11 -31.05 8.43 6.92
C PHE A 11 -31.66 9.03 5.65
N GLU A 12 -32.98 8.95 5.44
CA GLU A 12 -33.58 9.36 4.16
C GLU A 12 -33.70 10.89 3.95
N GLU A 13 -33.64 11.72 4.99
CA GLU A 13 -33.88 13.17 4.87
C GLU A 13 -32.62 14.05 4.70
N ASP A 14 -31.43 13.60 5.11
CA ASP A 14 -30.16 14.37 4.94
C ASP A 14 -29.33 13.93 3.71
N ASP A 15 -29.73 12.85 3.04
CA ASP A 15 -28.86 12.10 2.13
C ASP A 15 -28.76 12.68 0.70
N ALA A 16 -29.68 13.52 0.19
CA ALA A 16 -29.67 13.84 -1.25
C ALA A 16 -28.55 14.80 -1.68
N ASP A 17 -28.32 15.88 -0.91
CA ASP A 17 -27.30 16.89 -1.21
C ASP A 17 -25.93 16.48 -0.64
N GLU A 18 -25.89 15.75 0.48
CA GLU A 18 -24.66 15.14 1.00
C GLU A 18 -24.19 13.92 0.16
N LEU A 19 -25.08 13.13 -0.47
CA LEU A 19 -24.63 12.05 -1.36
C LEU A 19 -23.92 12.58 -2.60
N GLU A 20 -24.31 13.72 -3.17
CA GLU A 20 -23.68 14.20 -4.41
C GLU A 20 -22.27 14.75 -4.12
N GLU A 21 -22.10 15.46 -3.00
CA GLU A 21 -20.80 15.93 -2.51
C GLU A 21 -19.94 14.77 -1.98
N ALA A 22 -20.56 13.78 -1.29
CA ALA A 22 -19.90 12.55 -0.86
C ALA A 22 -19.59 11.61 -2.04
N LEU A 23 -20.30 11.64 -3.17
CA LEU A 23 -19.97 10.86 -4.37
C LEU A 23 -18.80 11.47 -5.14
N GLU A 24 -18.64 12.79 -5.16
CA GLU A 24 -17.44 13.46 -5.70
C GLU A 24 -16.22 13.29 -4.78
N VAL A 25 -16.43 13.42 -3.47
CA VAL A 25 -15.38 13.21 -2.46
C VAL A 25 -15.03 11.71 -2.36
N SER A 26 -15.99 10.80 -2.39
CA SER A 26 -15.79 9.34 -2.49
C SER A 26 -15.19 8.93 -3.83
N GLY A 27 -15.45 9.66 -4.92
CA GLY A 27 -14.75 9.46 -6.19
C GLY A 27 -13.26 9.79 -6.09
N LYS A 28 -12.91 10.90 -5.44
CA LYS A 28 -11.50 11.30 -5.19
C LYS A 28 -10.82 10.44 -4.13
N ILE A 29 -11.53 10.11 -3.04
CA ILE A 29 -11.09 9.24 -1.96
C ILE A 29 -11.02 7.78 -2.44
N MET A 30 -11.90 7.29 -3.32
CA MET A 30 -11.74 5.95 -3.93
C MET A 30 -10.57 5.90 -4.90
N ILE A 31 -10.21 7.01 -5.54
CA ILE A 31 -8.98 7.09 -6.35
C ILE A 31 -7.78 7.06 -5.41
N GLU A 32 -7.74 7.87 -4.35
CA GLU A 32 -6.64 7.88 -3.35
C GLU A 32 -6.54 6.59 -2.54
N ILE A 33 -7.66 5.98 -2.13
CA ILE A 33 -7.76 4.69 -1.44
C ILE A 33 -7.49 3.54 -2.40
N SER A 34 -7.92 3.59 -3.67
CA SER A 34 -7.45 2.59 -4.65
C SER A 34 -5.94 2.72 -4.87
N PHE A 35 -5.40 3.94 -4.88
CA PHE A 35 -3.97 4.18 -4.97
C PHE A 35 -3.24 3.68 -3.71
N ASN A 36 -3.77 3.92 -2.51
CA ASN A 36 -3.23 3.42 -1.23
C ASN A 36 -3.47 1.92 -1.00
N SER A 37 -4.55 1.34 -1.51
CA SER A 37 -4.80 -0.10 -1.45
C SER A 37 -3.89 -0.85 -2.42
N ILE A 38 -3.54 -0.22 -3.56
CA ILE A 38 -2.43 -0.65 -4.43
C ILE A 38 -1.07 -0.55 -3.70
N MET A 39 -0.90 0.44 -2.80
CA MET A 39 0.31 0.59 -1.97
C MET A 39 0.47 -0.56 -0.96
N VAL A 40 -0.60 -1.15 -0.42
CA VAL A 40 -0.49 -2.13 0.69
C VAL A 40 -0.02 -3.53 0.25
N GLN A 41 -0.16 -3.91 -1.02
CA GLN A 41 0.04 -5.31 -1.40
C GLN A 41 1.17 -5.53 -2.43
N GLY A 42 1.92 -4.48 -2.75
CA GLY A 42 2.97 -4.49 -3.77
C GLY A 42 4.33 -4.96 -3.27
N MET A 43 4.42 -6.10 -2.60
CA MET A 43 5.70 -6.69 -2.24
C MET A 43 5.88 -8.10 -2.78
N LYS A 44 7.10 -8.35 -3.24
CA LYS A 44 7.54 -9.58 -3.88
C LYS A 44 7.43 -10.79 -2.97
N GLU A 45 7.24 -11.91 -3.66
CA GLU A 45 7.59 -13.25 -3.23
C GLU A 45 6.87 -13.67 -1.94
N GLU A 46 5.72 -14.33 -2.12
CA GLU A 46 5.62 -15.69 -1.55
C GLU A 46 6.89 -16.45 -2.00
N GLU A 47 8.03 -16.20 -1.37
CA GLU A 47 8.85 -17.33 -0.99
C GLU A 47 7.86 -18.24 -0.29
N GLU A 48 7.82 -19.49 -0.73
CA GLU A 48 7.41 -20.57 0.15
C GLU A 48 8.11 -20.28 1.48
N ILE A 49 7.40 -19.67 2.43
CA ILE A 49 7.60 -19.98 3.82
C ILE A 49 7.26 -21.46 3.78
N GLU A 50 8.29 -22.28 3.56
CA GLU A 50 8.21 -23.70 3.75
C GLU A 50 7.36 -23.89 5.00
N GLU A 51 6.41 -24.81 4.91
CA GLU A 51 5.78 -25.48 6.03
C GLU A 51 6.84 -26.16 6.93
N ALA A 52 7.95 -25.51 7.24
CA ALA A 52 8.99 -25.87 8.18
C ALA A 52 8.67 -25.35 9.59
N THR A 53 7.49 -24.77 9.82
CA THR A 53 6.99 -24.46 11.17
C THR A 53 5.73 -25.24 11.58
N GLU A 54 5.36 -26.30 10.85
CA GLU A 54 4.54 -27.39 11.43
C GLU A 54 5.39 -28.46 12.14
N GLY A 55 6.70 -28.23 12.25
CA GLY A 55 7.66 -29.19 12.79
C GLY A 55 8.37 -28.78 14.06
N GLN A 56 7.83 -27.90 14.91
CA GLN A 56 8.31 -27.75 16.30
C GLN A 56 7.33 -26.96 17.16
N SER A 57 6.50 -27.69 17.91
CA SER A 57 5.77 -27.20 19.07
C SER A 57 6.77 -26.85 20.18
N GLY A 58 7.46 -25.72 20.02
CA GLY A 58 8.37 -25.13 20.99
C GLY A 58 8.12 -23.63 21.03
N GLY A 59 7.01 -23.22 21.64
CA GLY A 59 6.63 -21.81 21.73
C GLY A 59 7.70 -21.00 22.44
N GLN A 60 8.48 -20.24 21.67
CA GLN A 60 9.10 -19.04 22.22
C GLN A 60 7.96 -18.03 22.39
N GLU A 61 7.52 -17.83 23.64
CA GLU A 61 6.62 -16.74 23.98
C GLU A 61 7.35 -15.41 23.74
N TYR A 62 7.12 -14.81 22.57
CA TYR A 62 7.58 -13.45 22.30
C TYR A 62 6.73 -12.49 23.12
N ASN A 63 7.38 -11.71 23.97
CA ASN A 63 6.71 -10.80 24.90
C ASN A 63 6.71 -9.37 24.39
N SER A 64 7.65 -8.99 23.54
CA SER A 64 7.69 -7.69 22.89
C SER A 64 7.69 -7.82 21.36
N VAL A 65 7.12 -6.82 20.70
CA VAL A 65 7.15 -6.71 19.24
C VAL A 65 8.58 -6.60 18.71
N PHE A 66 9.53 -6.05 19.49
CA PHE A 66 10.92 -5.89 19.08
C PHE A 66 11.70 -7.22 18.97
N ASP A 67 11.17 -8.30 19.53
CA ASP A 67 11.76 -9.64 19.39
C ASP A 67 11.58 -10.18 17.96
N VAL A 68 10.47 -9.77 17.31
CA VAL A 68 10.07 -10.21 15.96
C VAL A 68 10.31 -9.14 14.89
N ALA A 69 10.09 -7.86 15.21
CA ALA A 69 10.26 -6.71 14.32
C ALA A 69 11.55 -5.94 14.68
N LYS A 70 12.63 -6.19 13.92
CA LYS A 70 13.98 -5.70 14.20
C LYS A 70 14.44 -4.55 13.30
N LEU A 71 13.73 -4.26 12.22
CA LEU A 71 14.13 -3.27 11.22
C LEU A 71 14.18 -1.87 11.84
N SER A 72 13.15 -1.50 12.62
CA SER A 72 13.11 -0.21 13.33
C SER A 72 14.31 0.02 14.28
N GLY A 73 14.89 -1.06 14.80
CA GLY A 73 16.08 -1.03 15.65
C GLY A 73 17.40 -0.93 14.89
N SER A 74 17.42 -1.28 13.60
CA SER A 74 18.61 -1.33 12.75
C SER A 74 19.21 0.06 12.54
N ASP A 75 20.55 0.14 12.55
CA ASP A 75 21.27 1.38 12.25
C ASP A 75 20.96 1.88 10.84
N ASN A 76 20.80 0.97 9.89
CA ASN A 76 20.44 1.31 8.51
C ASN A 76 19.09 2.04 8.41
N TYR A 77 18.10 1.62 9.21
CA TYR A 77 16.80 2.27 9.26
C TYR A 77 16.93 3.69 9.81
N LYS A 78 17.58 3.84 10.97
CA LYS A 78 17.76 5.13 11.65
C LYS A 78 18.51 6.14 10.77
N GLU A 79 19.59 5.71 10.12
CA GLU A 79 20.35 6.55 9.19
C GLU A 79 19.51 6.98 7.99
N SER A 80 18.69 6.07 7.45
CA SER A 80 17.85 6.34 6.28
C SER A 80 16.72 7.30 6.62
N ILE A 81 16.08 7.17 7.79
CA ILE A 81 15.07 8.11 8.29
C ILE A 81 15.68 9.49 8.56
N ALA A 82 16.87 9.55 9.17
CA ALA A 82 17.57 10.82 9.37
C ALA A 82 17.89 11.51 8.03
N SER A 83 18.32 10.73 7.04
CA SER A 83 18.58 11.22 5.68
C SER A 83 17.30 11.68 4.97
N LEU A 84 16.21 10.93 5.13
CA LEU A 84 14.88 11.25 4.61
C LEU A 84 14.38 12.60 5.16
N ASN A 85 14.39 12.77 6.48
CA ASN A 85 13.90 14.00 7.11
C ASN A 85 14.72 15.22 6.68
N ARG A 86 16.05 15.08 6.61
CA ARG A 86 16.93 16.13 6.10
C ARG A 86 16.61 16.52 4.65
N GLU A 87 16.26 15.54 3.82
CA GLU A 87 15.94 15.75 2.41
C GLU A 87 14.53 16.32 2.19
N LEU A 88 13.58 15.99 3.05
CA LEU A 88 12.24 16.58 3.05
C LEU A 88 12.25 18.05 3.50
N GLU A 89 13.16 18.41 4.41
CA GLU A 89 13.35 19.79 4.88
C GLU A 89 14.20 20.66 3.93
N ARG A 90 14.84 20.04 2.92
CA ARG A 90 15.72 20.76 2.01
C ARG A 90 14.93 21.68 1.08
N THR A 91 15.35 22.95 1.01
CA THR A 91 14.73 24.00 0.18
C THR A 91 15.53 24.33 -1.10
N ASP A 92 16.77 23.86 -1.19
CA ASP A 92 17.64 24.10 -2.34
C ASP A 92 17.26 23.24 -3.56
N GLU A 93 17.52 23.77 -4.76
CA GLU A 93 17.37 23.00 -6.00
C GLU A 93 18.32 21.80 -6.02
N VAL A 94 17.76 20.66 -6.42
CA VAL A 94 18.49 19.40 -6.44
C VAL A 94 18.95 19.12 -7.83
N GLN A 95 20.28 19.08 -7.99
CA GLN A 95 20.91 18.72 -9.24
C GLN A 95 21.30 17.25 -9.20
N VAL A 96 21.00 16.57 -10.29
CA VAL A 96 21.39 15.18 -10.51
C VAL A 96 22.60 15.21 -11.44
N THR A 97 23.66 14.51 -11.05
CA THR A 97 24.91 14.41 -11.80
C THR A 97 24.99 13.08 -12.55
N ALA A 98 25.68 13.08 -13.70
CA ALA A 98 25.98 11.87 -14.44
C ALA A 98 27.38 11.34 -14.05
N PRO A 99 27.59 10.02 -13.89
CA PRO A 99 26.62 8.91 -14.06
C PRO A 99 25.60 8.80 -12.93
N LEU A 100 24.35 8.46 -13.26
CA LEU A 100 23.24 8.37 -12.30
C LEU A 100 23.50 7.37 -11.18
N GLU A 101 24.17 6.25 -11.46
CA GLU A 101 24.44 5.21 -10.45
C GLU A 101 25.42 5.66 -9.36
N ALA A 102 26.22 6.70 -9.63
CA ALA A 102 27.12 7.30 -8.67
C ALA A 102 26.50 8.52 -7.95
N ASP A 103 25.35 9.00 -8.42
CA ASP A 103 24.71 10.18 -7.89
C ASP A 103 24.14 9.90 -6.48
N PRO A 104 24.48 10.70 -5.46
CA PRO A 104 24.00 10.50 -4.09
C PRO A 104 22.47 10.49 -3.98
N GLN A 105 21.76 11.24 -4.81
CA GLN A 105 20.29 11.30 -4.79
C GLN A 105 19.70 10.01 -5.34
N TYR A 106 20.24 9.50 -6.45
CA TYR A 106 19.82 8.21 -7.00
C TYR A 106 20.05 7.06 -6.02
N ILE A 107 21.24 7.01 -5.40
CA ILE A 107 21.57 6.00 -4.39
C ILE A 107 20.59 6.07 -3.22
N LEU A 108 20.28 7.28 -2.73
CA LEU A 108 19.31 7.47 -1.65
C LEU A 108 17.91 6.99 -2.05
N ILE A 109 17.44 7.29 -3.25
CA ILE A 109 16.10 6.89 -3.72
C ILE A 109 15.98 5.37 -3.84
N VAL A 110 17.00 4.71 -4.38
CA VAL A 110 17.04 3.25 -4.44
C VAL A 110 17.05 2.67 -3.03
N LYS A 111 17.89 3.21 -2.13
CA LYS A 111 17.95 2.79 -0.72
C LYS A 111 16.61 2.92 0.00
N LEU A 112 15.95 4.08 -0.13
CA LEU A 112 14.63 4.34 0.48
C LEU A 112 13.54 3.46 -0.14
N SER A 113 13.62 3.18 -1.45
CA SER A 113 12.68 2.28 -2.11
C SER A 113 12.78 0.86 -1.60
N HIS A 114 13.99 0.35 -1.38
CA HIS A 114 14.20 -0.96 -0.77
C HIS A 114 13.73 -0.98 0.69
N LEU A 115 14.07 0.05 1.47
CA LEU A 115 13.67 0.14 2.86
C LEU A 115 12.14 0.24 3.02
N ALA A 116 11.45 0.96 2.14
CA ALA A 116 9.99 1.02 2.11
C ALA A 116 9.37 -0.36 1.88
N ALA A 117 10.00 -1.18 1.01
CA ALA A 117 9.62 -2.57 0.84
C ALA A 117 9.89 -3.35 2.14
N ASP A 118 11.08 -3.28 2.72
CA ASP A 118 11.38 -3.99 3.98
C ASP A 118 10.37 -3.65 5.11
N ILE A 119 9.91 -2.40 5.18
CA ILE A 119 8.84 -1.96 6.11
C ILE A 119 7.53 -2.68 5.86
N ASP A 120 7.08 -2.81 4.61
CA ASP A 120 5.84 -3.53 4.29
C ASP A 120 5.93 -5.01 4.70
N GLY A 121 7.11 -5.62 4.56
CA GLY A 121 7.38 -6.97 5.07
C GLY A 121 7.30 -7.04 6.59
N GLU A 122 7.87 -6.06 7.29
CA GLU A 122 7.83 -5.99 8.74
C GLU A 122 6.42 -5.72 9.29
N ILE A 123 5.60 -4.90 8.61
CA ILE A 123 4.19 -4.69 8.97
C ILE A 123 3.42 -6.02 8.96
N ASN A 124 3.71 -6.92 8.01
CA ASN A 124 3.10 -8.25 7.98
C ASN A 124 3.55 -9.13 9.16
N VAL A 125 4.81 -9.04 9.58
CA VAL A 125 5.32 -9.73 10.77
C VAL A 125 4.65 -9.19 12.03
N ILE A 126 4.50 -7.87 12.15
CA ILE A 126 3.81 -7.23 13.27
C ILE A 126 2.32 -7.63 13.29
N HIS A 127 1.67 -7.65 12.14
CA HIS A 127 0.29 -8.11 11.99
C HIS A 127 0.12 -9.54 12.51
N LYS A 128 1.03 -10.46 12.13
CA LYS A 128 1.02 -11.84 12.63
C LYS A 128 1.17 -11.89 14.16
N PHE A 129 2.11 -11.14 14.72
CA PHE A 129 2.33 -11.05 16.17
C PHE A 129 1.09 -10.54 16.92
N VAL A 130 0.47 -9.46 16.43
CA VAL A 130 -0.74 -8.90 17.04
C VAL A 130 -1.91 -9.85 16.91
N ARG A 131 -2.09 -10.49 15.76
CA ARG A 131 -3.12 -11.49 15.55
C ARG A 131 -3.02 -12.64 16.56
N ASP A 132 -1.86 -13.28 16.67
CA ASP A 132 -1.68 -14.46 17.53
C ASP A 132 -1.97 -14.14 19.01
N LYS A 133 -1.75 -12.89 19.46
CA LYS A 133 -2.10 -12.44 20.81
C LYS A 133 -3.58 -12.04 20.93
N TYR A 134 -4.09 -11.27 19.97
CA TYR A 134 -5.43 -10.69 20.01
C TYR A 134 -6.55 -11.69 19.67
N GLU A 135 -6.21 -12.83 19.05
CA GLU A 135 -7.13 -13.94 18.79
C GLU A 135 -7.82 -14.42 20.08
N LYS A 136 -7.12 -14.38 21.23
CA LYS A 136 -7.71 -14.72 22.53
C LYS A 136 -8.89 -13.81 22.90
N ARG A 137 -8.87 -12.55 22.45
CA ARG A 137 -9.87 -11.52 22.75
C ARG A 137 -11.00 -11.47 21.76
N PHE A 138 -10.67 -11.51 20.48
CA PHE A 138 -11.62 -11.35 19.39
C PHE A 138 -11.18 -12.17 18.17
N PRO A 139 -11.37 -13.51 18.20
CA PRO A 139 -10.85 -14.41 17.17
C PRO A 139 -11.48 -14.17 15.79
N GLU A 140 -12.71 -13.68 15.75
CA GLU A 140 -13.41 -13.43 14.49
C GLU A 140 -12.82 -12.25 13.69
N LEU A 141 -12.07 -11.35 14.32
CA LEU A 141 -11.59 -10.11 13.70
C LEU A 141 -10.68 -10.35 12.49
N GLU A 142 -9.85 -11.39 12.52
CA GLU A 142 -8.95 -11.75 11.39
C GLU A 142 -9.74 -12.06 10.12
N THR A 143 -10.86 -12.77 10.26
CA THR A 143 -11.69 -13.14 9.11
C THR A 143 -12.48 -11.94 8.58
N LEU A 144 -12.81 -10.99 9.44
CA LEU A 144 -13.57 -9.80 9.10
C LEU A 144 -12.72 -8.71 8.42
N VAL A 145 -11.46 -8.56 8.84
CA VAL A 145 -10.55 -7.52 8.35
C VAL A 145 -9.27 -8.16 7.82
N PRO A 146 -9.22 -8.52 6.52
CA PRO A 146 -8.07 -9.18 5.92
C PRO A 146 -6.88 -8.24 5.63
N ASN A 147 -7.09 -6.92 5.63
CA ASN A 147 -6.03 -5.95 5.41
C ASN A 147 -5.21 -5.75 6.69
N PRO A 148 -3.88 -5.98 6.68
CA PRO A 148 -3.03 -5.87 7.88
C PRO A 148 -3.08 -4.51 8.58
N LEU A 149 -3.08 -3.40 7.83
CA LEU A 149 -3.06 -2.06 8.41
C LEU A 149 -4.41 -1.71 9.05
N GLU A 150 -5.51 -2.03 8.36
CA GLU A 150 -6.86 -1.85 8.89
C GLU A 150 -7.08 -2.71 10.13
N TYR A 151 -6.58 -3.95 10.14
CA TYR A 151 -6.65 -4.84 11.29
C TYR A 151 -5.91 -4.25 12.50
N LEU A 152 -4.65 -3.83 12.31
CA LEU A 152 -3.85 -3.24 13.39
C LEU A 152 -4.48 -1.96 13.96
N ALA A 153 -5.02 -1.09 13.10
CA ALA A 153 -5.72 0.11 13.51
C ALA A 153 -7.04 -0.20 14.25
N ALA A 154 -7.81 -1.19 13.79
CA ALA A 154 -9.02 -1.65 14.47
C ALA A 154 -8.71 -2.25 15.85
N VAL A 155 -7.68 -3.09 15.96
CA VAL A 155 -7.22 -3.67 17.24
C VAL A 155 -6.82 -2.57 18.23
N LYS A 156 -6.08 -1.56 17.76
CA LYS A 156 -5.66 -0.43 18.59
C LYS A 156 -6.83 0.35 19.18
N LEU A 157 -7.87 0.58 18.38
CA LEU A 157 -9.08 1.28 18.83
C LEU A 157 -9.94 0.43 19.77
N LEU A 158 -10.11 -0.85 19.45
CA LEU A 158 -11.00 -1.75 20.20
C LEU A 158 -10.42 -2.14 21.56
N GLY A 159 -9.11 -2.42 21.63
CA GLY A 159 -8.43 -2.84 22.85
C GLY A 159 -9.17 -3.99 23.55
N ASN A 160 -9.37 -3.87 24.87
CA ASN A 160 -10.18 -4.84 25.64
C ASN A 160 -11.68 -4.51 25.63
N GLU A 161 -12.06 -3.26 25.37
CA GLU A 161 -13.43 -2.74 25.47
C GLU A 161 -14.16 -2.74 24.11
N ILE A 162 -14.41 -3.93 23.58
CA ILE A 162 -15.04 -4.11 22.26
C ILE A 162 -16.53 -3.69 22.19
N ASN A 163 -17.18 -3.42 23.33
CA ASN A 163 -18.65 -3.31 23.45
C ASN A 163 -19.14 -1.90 23.84
N THR A 164 -18.31 -0.86 23.68
CA THR A 164 -18.71 0.52 23.99
C THR A 164 -19.64 1.07 22.91
N LYS A 165 -20.93 1.01 23.24
CA LYS A 165 -22.06 1.54 22.46
C LYS A 165 -21.79 2.99 22.03
N GLY A 166 -21.64 3.21 20.72
CA GLY A 166 -21.64 4.55 20.09
C GLY A 166 -20.27 5.05 19.65
N GLN A 167 -19.28 5.13 20.56
CA GLN A 167 -17.98 5.77 20.26
C GLN A 167 -17.10 4.95 19.31
N ASN A 168 -17.16 3.61 19.39
CA ASN A 168 -16.38 2.77 18.50
C ASN A 168 -16.88 2.79 17.05
N LYS A 169 -18.17 3.09 16.81
CA LYS A 169 -18.75 3.05 15.46
C LYS A 169 -18.26 4.23 14.60
N GLU A 170 -18.18 5.42 15.18
CA GLU A 170 -17.70 6.61 14.48
C GLU A 170 -16.19 6.53 14.23
N LEU A 171 -15.43 6.05 15.22
CA LEU A 171 -13.98 5.87 15.09
C LEU A 171 -13.61 4.74 14.12
N LEU A 172 -14.32 3.60 14.16
CA LEU A 172 -14.11 2.52 13.19
C LEU A 172 -14.58 2.91 11.79
N GLY A 173 -15.58 3.78 11.66
CA GLY A 173 -16.03 4.31 10.37
C GLY A 173 -14.98 5.15 9.64
N GLN A 174 -13.96 5.66 10.33
CA GLN A 174 -12.84 6.37 9.70
C GLN A 174 -11.82 5.43 9.06
N ILE A 175 -11.80 4.15 9.47
CA ILE A 175 -10.77 3.17 9.06
C ILE A 175 -11.38 2.07 8.20
N LEU A 176 -12.57 1.60 8.55
CA LEU A 176 -13.27 0.48 7.93
C LEU A 176 -14.46 0.98 7.12
N ALA A 177 -14.72 0.31 6.00
CA ALA A 177 -15.95 0.55 5.23
C ALA A 177 -17.20 0.38 6.12
N PRO A 178 -18.28 1.15 5.90
CA PRO A 178 -19.49 1.11 6.74
C PRO A 178 -20.06 -0.30 6.94
N ALA A 179 -20.05 -1.12 5.87
CA ALA A 179 -20.49 -2.51 5.94
C ALA A 179 -19.63 -3.37 6.89
N THR A 180 -18.30 -3.28 6.79
CA THR A 180 -17.37 -4.01 7.67
C THR A 180 -17.51 -3.55 9.11
N CYS A 181 -17.66 -2.23 9.35
CA CYS A 181 -17.87 -1.69 10.70
C CYS A 181 -19.12 -2.28 11.39
N ILE A 182 -20.23 -2.45 10.66
CA ILE A 182 -21.45 -3.07 11.20
C ILE A 182 -21.21 -4.53 11.57
N VAL A 183 -20.59 -5.31 10.66
CA VAL A 183 -20.32 -6.74 10.90
C VAL A 183 -19.38 -6.92 12.09
N VAL A 184 -18.32 -6.12 12.20
CA VAL A 184 -17.42 -6.13 13.35
C VAL A 184 -18.16 -5.79 14.64
N SER A 185 -19.03 -4.78 14.64
CA SER A 185 -19.81 -4.36 15.82
C SER A 185 -20.79 -5.45 16.29
N VAL A 186 -21.49 -6.09 15.35
CA VAL A 186 -22.42 -7.19 15.66
C VAL A 186 -21.66 -8.39 16.20
N THR A 187 -20.55 -8.75 15.56
CA THR A 187 -19.73 -9.91 15.98
C THR A 187 -19.05 -9.65 17.32
N ALA A 188 -18.61 -8.43 17.58
CA ALA A 188 -18.07 -8.01 18.88
C ALA A 188 -19.10 -8.10 20.01
N SER A 189 -20.39 -7.94 19.72
CA SER A 189 -21.46 -8.08 20.72
C SER A 189 -21.71 -9.54 21.11
N THR A 190 -21.35 -10.49 20.25
CA THR A 190 -21.58 -11.94 20.45
C THR A 190 -20.29 -12.75 20.60
N THR A 191 -19.12 -12.11 20.58
CA THR A 191 -17.83 -12.83 20.63
C THR A 191 -17.66 -13.58 21.95
N GLN A 192 -17.04 -14.75 21.88
CA GLN A 192 -16.76 -15.63 23.01
C GLN A 192 -15.33 -15.45 23.56
N GLY A 193 -14.60 -14.45 23.06
CA GLY A 193 -13.23 -14.19 23.50
C GLY A 193 -13.12 -13.71 24.94
N LYS A 194 -11.91 -13.80 25.50
CA LYS A 194 -11.59 -13.44 26.88
C LYS A 194 -10.80 -12.14 26.93
N THR A 195 -10.97 -11.37 27.99
CA THR A 195 -10.17 -10.16 28.22
C THR A 195 -8.69 -10.51 28.30
N LEU A 196 -7.84 -9.76 27.61
CA LEU A 196 -6.39 -9.91 27.67
C LEU A 196 -5.87 -9.38 29.00
N ASP A 197 -4.76 -9.95 29.47
CA ASP A 197 -4.03 -9.36 30.59
C ASP A 197 -3.46 -7.99 30.22
N SER A 198 -3.23 -7.15 31.23
CA SER A 198 -2.63 -5.83 31.07
C SER A 198 -1.29 -5.86 30.35
N THR A 199 -0.47 -6.89 30.58
CA THR A 199 0.84 -7.06 29.93
C THR A 199 0.71 -7.42 28.46
N GLU A 200 -0.21 -8.33 28.12
CA GLU A 200 -0.50 -8.73 26.74
C GLU A 200 -1.11 -7.58 25.94
N LEU A 201 -2.04 -6.83 26.55
CA LEU A 201 -2.66 -5.67 25.92
C LEU A 201 -1.63 -4.55 25.66
N ALA A 202 -0.70 -4.33 26.60
CA ALA A 202 0.38 -3.37 26.42
C ALA A 202 1.30 -3.76 25.25
N ALA A 203 1.66 -5.05 25.14
CA ALA A 203 2.45 -5.56 24.01
C ALA A 203 1.73 -5.42 22.66
N VAL A 204 0.41 -5.65 22.62
CA VAL A 204 -0.41 -5.43 21.43
C VAL A 204 -0.46 -3.94 21.06
N SER A 205 -0.67 -3.05 22.04
CA SER A 205 -0.68 -1.60 21.80
C SER A 205 0.67 -1.11 21.28
N GLU A 206 1.78 -1.55 21.90
CA GLU A 206 3.15 -1.22 21.46
C GLU A 206 3.40 -1.66 20.01
N ALA A 207 2.93 -2.84 19.64
CA ALA A 207 3.03 -3.35 18.28
C ALA A 207 2.23 -2.50 17.27
N CYS A 208 1.01 -2.10 17.62
CA CYS A 208 0.20 -1.22 16.78
C CYS A 208 0.83 0.18 16.64
N ASP A 209 1.38 0.75 17.71
CA ASP A 209 2.10 2.03 17.67
C ASP A 209 3.34 1.96 16.77
N LEU A 210 4.09 0.86 16.84
CA LEU A 210 5.24 0.63 15.97
C LEU A 210 4.82 0.52 14.50
N ALA A 211 3.75 -0.23 14.20
CA ALA A 211 3.26 -0.37 12.83
C ALA A 211 2.78 0.97 12.25
N GLU A 212 2.08 1.80 13.03
CA GLU A 212 1.65 3.13 12.60
C GLU A 212 2.83 4.05 12.30
N LYS A 213 3.87 4.02 13.15
CA LYS A 213 5.11 4.74 12.90
C LYS A 213 5.79 4.30 11.61
N LEU A 214 5.96 2.99 11.43
CA LEU A 214 6.56 2.40 10.23
C LEU A 214 5.76 2.78 8.97
N HIS A 215 4.42 2.76 9.05
CA HIS A 215 3.55 3.17 7.96
C HIS A 215 3.72 4.66 7.61
N THR A 216 3.80 5.53 8.61
CA THR A 216 4.03 6.98 8.42
C THR A 216 5.40 7.25 7.78
N ASP A 217 6.44 6.56 8.26
CA ASP A 217 7.78 6.66 7.72
C ASP A 217 7.82 6.17 6.26
N ARG A 218 7.13 5.08 5.95
CA ARG A 218 6.98 4.54 4.59
C ARG A 218 6.27 5.53 3.64
N ILE A 219 5.18 6.17 4.06
CA ILE A 219 4.51 7.21 3.26
C ILE A 219 5.48 8.34 2.95
N SER A 220 6.26 8.77 3.94
CA SER A 220 7.26 9.83 3.79
C SER A 220 8.36 9.43 2.80
N MET A 221 8.82 8.18 2.83
CA MET A 221 9.76 7.63 1.84
C MET A 221 9.19 7.69 0.42
N HIS A 222 7.96 7.20 0.22
CA HIS A 222 7.32 7.22 -1.10
C HIS A 222 7.16 8.65 -1.63
N ARG A 223 6.80 9.59 -0.77
CA ARG A 223 6.68 11.01 -1.13
C ARG A 223 8.01 11.59 -1.61
N LEU A 224 9.11 11.34 -0.90
CA LEU A 224 10.43 11.81 -1.34
C LEU A 224 10.85 11.15 -2.65
N VAL A 225 10.65 9.83 -2.79
CA VAL A 225 10.95 9.09 -4.02
C VAL A 225 10.17 9.68 -5.19
N GLU A 226 8.88 9.94 -5.03
CA GLU A 226 8.05 10.56 -6.07
C GLU A 226 8.58 11.92 -6.50
N MET A 227 8.86 12.80 -5.53
CA MET A 227 9.40 14.16 -5.80
C MET A 227 10.72 14.13 -6.57
N ARG A 228 11.59 13.15 -6.28
CA ARG A 228 12.91 13.06 -6.90
C ARG A 228 12.93 12.25 -8.19
N THR A 229 11.96 11.35 -8.39
CA THR A 229 11.87 10.51 -9.59
C THR A 229 11.70 11.37 -10.85
N ALA A 230 11.04 12.52 -10.76
CA ALA A 230 10.93 13.47 -11.89
C ALA A 230 12.28 14.00 -12.39
N LEU A 231 13.29 14.10 -11.51
CA LEU A 231 14.64 14.56 -11.88
C LEU A 231 15.48 13.45 -12.51
N ILE A 232 15.19 12.20 -12.15
CA ILE A 232 16.02 11.03 -12.51
C ILE A 232 15.46 10.33 -13.74
N ALA A 233 14.13 10.25 -13.83
CA ALA A 233 13.41 9.57 -14.90
C ALA A 233 12.33 10.47 -15.51
N PRO A 234 12.70 11.63 -16.09
CA PRO A 234 11.75 12.60 -16.62
C PRO A 234 10.87 12.00 -17.73
N ASN A 235 11.42 11.15 -18.61
CA ASN A 235 10.65 10.59 -19.72
C ASN A 235 9.57 9.61 -19.24
N LEU A 236 9.89 8.77 -18.25
CA LEU A 236 8.90 7.90 -17.60
C LEU A 236 7.83 8.70 -16.86
N VAL A 237 8.22 9.78 -16.15
CA VAL A 237 7.26 10.63 -15.44
C VAL A 237 6.29 11.33 -16.40
N TYR A 238 6.75 11.82 -17.55
CA TYR A 238 5.84 12.35 -18.57
C TYR A 238 4.91 11.28 -19.14
N LEU A 239 5.37 10.03 -19.25
CA LEU A 239 4.57 8.93 -19.83
C LEU A 239 3.52 8.37 -18.86
N LEU A 240 3.86 8.23 -17.57
CA LEU A 240 3.07 7.47 -16.58
C LEU A 240 2.62 8.29 -15.36
N GLY A 241 3.22 9.46 -15.15
CA GLY A 241 3.11 10.22 -13.90
C GLY A 241 4.16 9.84 -12.87
N ALA A 242 4.41 10.76 -11.93
CA ALA A 242 5.48 10.63 -10.93
C ALA A 242 5.24 9.44 -10.00
N ALA A 243 4.04 9.33 -9.43
CA ALA A 243 3.67 8.26 -8.51
C ALA A 243 3.81 6.86 -9.13
N THR A 244 3.22 6.61 -10.31
CA THR A 244 3.31 5.31 -10.98
C THR A 244 4.74 4.98 -11.40
N THR A 245 5.52 5.98 -11.81
CA THR A 245 6.94 5.79 -12.12
C THR A 245 7.75 5.39 -10.90
N ALA A 246 7.58 6.09 -9.78
CA ALA A 246 8.22 5.78 -8.51
C ALA A 246 7.93 4.34 -8.08
N LEU A 247 6.68 3.88 -8.20
CA LEU A 247 6.29 2.50 -7.90
C LEU A 247 6.97 1.48 -8.80
N LEU A 248 7.02 1.73 -10.11
CA LEU A 248 7.69 0.82 -11.05
C LEU A 248 9.19 0.74 -10.80
N VAL A 249 9.84 1.87 -10.54
CA VAL A 249 11.27 1.94 -10.20
C VAL A 249 11.54 1.23 -8.89
N SER A 250 10.73 1.46 -7.86
CA SER A 250 10.84 0.79 -6.56
C SER A 250 10.69 -0.73 -6.71
N GLN A 251 9.63 -1.20 -7.38
CA GLN A 251 9.38 -2.63 -7.56
C GLN A 251 10.46 -3.33 -8.41
N ALA A 252 11.03 -2.61 -9.37
CA ALA A 252 12.13 -3.11 -10.19
C ALA A 252 13.47 -3.15 -9.44
N GLY A 253 13.62 -2.42 -8.33
CA GLY A 253 14.89 -2.28 -7.60
C GLY A 253 15.81 -1.21 -8.20
N GLY A 254 15.23 -0.15 -8.78
CA GLY A 254 15.93 0.96 -9.41
C GLY A 254 15.68 1.07 -10.92
N LEU A 255 16.21 2.15 -11.50
CA LEU A 255 16.01 2.49 -12.91
C LEU A 255 16.79 1.56 -13.85
N ALA A 256 18.03 1.20 -13.47
CA ALA A 256 18.87 0.32 -14.30
C ALA A 256 18.28 -1.10 -14.45
N PRO A 257 17.79 -1.79 -13.38
CA PRO A 257 17.03 -3.02 -13.54
C PRO A 257 15.78 -2.85 -14.40
N LEU A 258 15.01 -1.77 -14.18
CA LEU A 258 13.79 -1.48 -14.95
C LEU A 258 14.06 -1.36 -16.45
N ALA A 259 15.15 -0.69 -16.85
CA ALA A 259 15.55 -0.54 -18.25
C ALA A 259 15.91 -1.88 -18.95
N ARG A 260 16.41 -2.84 -18.18
CA ARG A 260 16.73 -4.20 -18.67
C ARG A 260 15.50 -5.10 -18.73
N MET A 261 14.43 -4.79 -18.01
CA MET A 261 13.22 -5.62 -18.01
C MET A 261 12.51 -5.59 -19.38
N PRO A 262 12.03 -6.75 -19.88
CA PRO A 262 11.21 -6.78 -21.08
C PRO A 262 9.80 -6.22 -20.80
N ALA A 263 9.16 -5.68 -21.84
CA ALA A 263 7.84 -5.04 -21.74
C ALA A 263 6.73 -5.93 -21.15
N CYS A 264 6.82 -7.25 -21.36
CA CYS A 264 5.88 -8.21 -20.79
C CYS A 264 6.01 -8.35 -19.26
N ASN A 265 7.22 -8.17 -18.72
CA ASN A 265 7.44 -8.18 -17.28
C ASN A 265 6.96 -6.87 -16.68
N ILE A 266 7.24 -5.73 -17.32
CA ILE A 266 6.77 -4.41 -16.86
C ILE A 266 5.23 -4.36 -16.81
N LEU A 267 4.55 -4.97 -17.79
CA LEU A 267 3.08 -5.05 -17.83
C LEU A 267 2.48 -5.66 -16.55
N VAL A 268 3.17 -6.64 -15.96
CA VAL A 268 2.68 -7.39 -14.78
C VAL A 268 3.31 -6.93 -13.47
N LEU A 269 4.16 -5.89 -13.48
CA LEU A 269 4.70 -5.31 -12.26
C LEU A 269 3.57 -4.71 -11.41
N GLY A 270 3.57 -5.01 -10.11
CA GLY A 270 2.50 -4.60 -9.20
C GLY A 270 1.24 -5.46 -9.28
N ARG A 271 1.26 -6.57 -10.03
CA ARG A 271 0.13 -7.50 -10.07
C ARG A 271 -0.03 -8.18 -8.72
N GLN A 272 -1.22 -8.06 -8.16
CA GLN A 272 -1.65 -8.81 -6.99
C GLN A 272 -1.97 -10.27 -7.36
N LYS A 273 -1.29 -11.23 -6.71
CA LYS A 273 -1.76 -12.62 -6.68
C LYS A 273 -2.78 -12.72 -5.55
N LYS A 274 -4.07 -12.75 -5.86
CA LYS A 274 -5.07 -13.12 -4.85
C LYS A 274 -5.05 -14.64 -4.70
N SER A 275 -4.63 -15.12 -3.53
CA SER A 275 -4.80 -16.52 -3.14
C SER A 275 -6.30 -16.84 -3.08
N LEU A 276 -6.69 -17.92 -3.74
CA LEU A 276 -8.08 -18.30 -4.00
C LEU A 276 -8.66 -18.99 -2.75
N ALA A 277 -8.78 -18.25 -1.65
CA ALA A 277 -9.46 -18.73 -0.45
C ALA A 277 -10.99 -18.63 -0.65
N GLY A 278 -11.60 -19.69 -1.19
CA GLY A 278 -13.05 -19.90 -1.20
C GLY A 278 -13.72 -19.86 -2.58
N PHE A 279 -15.02 -20.22 -2.59
CA PHE A 279 -15.87 -20.38 -3.78
C PHE A 279 -16.27 -19.06 -4.48
N SER A 280 -15.76 -17.92 -4.03
CA SER A 280 -16.09 -16.62 -4.62
C SER A 280 -15.19 -16.32 -5.80
N SER A 281 -15.76 -16.35 -7.01
CA SER A 281 -15.13 -15.89 -8.24
C SER A 281 -14.97 -14.36 -8.25
N THR A 282 -14.12 -13.82 -7.38
CA THR A 282 -13.66 -12.44 -7.58
C THR A 282 -12.82 -12.43 -8.85
N THR A 283 -13.29 -11.75 -9.89
CA THR A 283 -12.66 -11.69 -11.21
C THR A 283 -11.30 -10.99 -11.10
N SER A 284 -10.25 -11.73 -10.74
CA SER A 284 -8.88 -11.22 -10.85
C SER A 284 -8.58 -11.01 -12.33
N LEU A 285 -8.33 -9.76 -12.71
CA LEU A 285 -8.00 -9.41 -14.08
C LEU A 285 -6.58 -9.95 -14.38
N PRO A 286 -6.44 -10.90 -15.32
CA PRO A 286 -5.13 -11.43 -15.66
C PRO A 286 -4.28 -10.30 -16.27
N HIS A 287 -3.03 -10.19 -15.81
CA HIS A 287 -2.08 -9.16 -16.27
C HIS A 287 -2.42 -7.70 -15.90
N ALA A 288 -3.23 -7.47 -14.86
CA ALA A 288 -3.43 -6.13 -14.30
C ALA A 288 -2.31 -5.78 -13.30
N GLY A 289 -1.25 -5.12 -13.78
CA GLY A 289 -0.22 -4.47 -12.97
C GLY A 289 -0.46 -2.96 -12.82
N PHE A 290 0.53 -2.20 -12.33
CA PHE A 290 0.43 -0.75 -12.15
C PHE A 290 0.04 -0.01 -13.44
N ILE A 291 0.58 -0.46 -14.59
CA ILE A 291 0.28 0.12 -15.92
C ILE A 291 -1.19 -0.03 -16.30
N TYR A 292 -1.86 -1.10 -15.85
CA TYR A 292 -3.26 -1.31 -16.16
C TYR A 292 -4.15 -0.23 -15.56
N PHE A 293 -3.81 0.28 -14.37
CA PHE A 293 -4.55 1.33 -13.66
C PHE A 293 -4.23 2.75 -14.13
N HIS A 294 -3.36 2.89 -15.15
CA HIS A 294 -3.06 4.19 -15.73
C HIS A 294 -4.32 4.84 -16.34
N PRO A 295 -4.55 6.16 -16.17
CA PRO A 295 -5.77 6.83 -16.63
C PRO A 295 -6.13 6.59 -18.10
N ILE A 296 -5.13 6.58 -18.99
CA ILE A 296 -5.31 6.32 -20.43
C ILE A 296 -5.83 4.90 -20.70
N VAL A 297 -5.38 3.91 -19.92
CA VAL A 297 -5.84 2.53 -20.09
C VAL A 297 -7.25 2.40 -19.50
N GLN A 298 -7.53 3.06 -18.37
CA GLN A 298 -8.83 2.96 -17.70
C GLN A 298 -9.96 3.65 -18.46
N SER A 299 -9.66 4.70 -19.23
CA SER A 299 -10.65 5.41 -20.06
C SER A 299 -11.12 4.61 -21.29
N LEU A 300 -10.40 3.55 -21.68
CA LEU A 300 -10.74 2.72 -22.84
C LEU A 300 -11.79 1.64 -22.51
N PRO A 301 -12.56 1.16 -23.51
CA PRO A 301 -13.44 0.02 -23.36
C PRO A 301 -12.68 -1.25 -22.91
N PRO A 302 -13.32 -2.18 -22.17
CA PRO A 302 -12.66 -3.37 -21.60
C PRO A 302 -11.90 -4.21 -22.64
N ASP A 303 -12.43 -4.31 -23.86
CA ASP A 303 -11.82 -5.07 -24.97
C ASP A 303 -10.47 -4.48 -25.44
N LEU A 304 -10.26 -3.18 -25.25
CA LEU A 304 -9.07 -2.45 -25.68
C LEU A 304 -8.06 -2.24 -24.53
N LYS A 305 -8.49 -2.30 -23.26
CA LYS A 305 -7.62 -2.08 -22.09
C LYS A 305 -6.36 -2.97 -22.13
N GLY A 306 -6.52 -4.26 -22.44
CA GLY A 306 -5.39 -5.19 -22.50
C GLY A 306 -4.41 -4.90 -23.63
N LYS A 307 -4.89 -4.40 -24.78
CA LYS A 307 -4.01 -3.99 -25.89
C LYS A 307 -3.29 -2.69 -25.56
N ALA A 308 -4.00 -1.71 -25.01
CA ALA A 308 -3.43 -0.44 -24.59
C ALA A 308 -2.36 -0.62 -23.51
N ALA A 309 -2.62 -1.45 -22.49
CA ALA A 309 -1.65 -1.74 -21.43
C ALA A 309 -0.36 -2.37 -21.98
N LYS A 310 -0.46 -3.28 -22.97
CA LYS A 310 0.73 -3.87 -23.64
C LYS A 310 1.53 -2.84 -24.42
N ILE A 311 0.87 -1.93 -25.12
CA ILE A 311 1.56 -0.89 -25.89
C ILE A 311 2.21 0.10 -24.93
N LEU A 312 1.48 0.52 -23.88
CA LEU A 312 2.01 1.40 -22.84
C LEU A 312 3.21 0.78 -22.12
N SER A 313 3.18 -0.52 -21.82
CA SER A 313 4.34 -1.20 -21.21
C SER A 313 5.55 -1.25 -22.15
N ALA A 314 5.34 -1.43 -23.45
CA ALA A 314 6.42 -1.35 -24.44
C ALA A 314 7.03 0.06 -24.53
N LYS A 315 6.19 1.10 -24.50
CA LYS A 315 6.66 2.51 -24.49
C LYS A 315 7.37 2.84 -23.18
N CYS A 316 6.89 2.32 -22.06
CA CYS A 316 7.56 2.42 -20.76
C CYS A 316 8.96 1.79 -20.79
N THR A 317 9.14 0.62 -21.40
CA THR A 317 10.48 0.02 -21.56
C THR A 317 11.44 0.93 -22.35
N LEU A 318 10.94 1.59 -23.40
CA LEU A 318 11.75 2.53 -24.19
C LEU A 318 12.13 3.77 -23.37
N ALA A 319 11.15 4.39 -22.69
CA ALA A 319 11.40 5.55 -21.83
C ALA A 319 12.38 5.21 -20.70
N ALA A 320 12.23 4.06 -20.04
CA ALA A 320 13.14 3.61 -18.99
C ALA A 320 14.59 3.46 -19.47
N ARG A 321 14.81 3.01 -20.71
CA ARG A 321 16.14 2.88 -21.29
C ARG A 321 16.76 4.24 -21.59
N VAL A 322 15.97 5.16 -22.12
CA VAL A 322 16.40 6.55 -22.38
C VAL A 322 16.77 7.25 -21.08
N ASP A 323 15.93 7.13 -20.05
CA ASP A 323 16.19 7.71 -18.73
C ASP A 323 17.42 7.08 -18.07
N SER A 324 17.60 5.76 -18.18
CA SER A 324 18.79 5.07 -17.63
C SER A 324 20.10 5.49 -18.31
N LEU A 325 20.06 5.91 -19.57
CA LEU A 325 21.23 6.43 -20.29
C LEU A 325 21.39 7.96 -20.16
N HIS A 326 20.40 8.62 -19.54
CA HIS A 326 20.33 10.07 -19.38
C HIS A 326 20.48 10.85 -20.70
N GLU A 327 19.96 10.30 -21.80
CA GLU A 327 20.09 10.90 -23.14
C GLU A 327 19.14 12.09 -23.37
N SER A 328 18.04 12.18 -22.61
CA SER A 328 17.07 13.27 -22.72
C SER A 328 16.57 13.72 -21.34
N PRO A 329 17.24 14.72 -20.72
CA PRO A 329 16.86 15.23 -19.40
C PRO A 329 15.58 16.10 -19.44
N ASP A 330 15.22 16.63 -20.61
CA ASP A 330 14.06 17.51 -20.78
C ASP A 330 12.72 16.76 -20.81
N GLY A 331 12.74 15.43 -20.87
CA GLY A 331 11.53 14.59 -20.93
C GLY A 331 10.80 14.61 -22.28
N ALA A 332 11.40 15.21 -23.32
CA ALA A 332 10.79 15.37 -24.63
C ALA A 332 10.43 14.02 -25.29
N ILE A 333 11.26 12.99 -25.08
CA ILE A 333 11.00 11.64 -25.61
C ILE A 333 9.80 11.02 -24.91
N GLY A 334 9.67 11.19 -23.59
CA GLY A 334 8.51 10.74 -22.82
C GLY A 334 7.19 11.32 -23.36
N LYS A 335 7.21 12.61 -23.70
CA LYS A 335 6.05 13.30 -24.29
C LYS A 335 5.68 12.74 -25.68
N ASP A 336 6.65 12.53 -26.56
CA ASP A 336 6.39 11.95 -27.87
C ASP A 336 5.86 10.50 -27.76
N LEU A 337 6.42 9.70 -26.85
CA LEU A 337 5.93 8.36 -26.56
C LEU A 337 4.49 8.38 -26.05
N LEU A 338 4.13 9.36 -25.21
CA LEU A 338 2.77 9.54 -24.72
C LEU A 338 1.81 9.92 -25.86
N ASP A 339 2.21 10.82 -26.76
CA ASP A 339 1.40 11.20 -27.92
C ASP A 339 1.14 9.99 -28.84
N GLN A 340 2.14 9.13 -29.04
CA GLN A 340 1.98 7.88 -29.78
C GLN A 340 0.99 6.91 -29.11
N VAL A 341 0.91 6.90 -27.76
CA VAL A 341 -0.08 6.09 -27.03
C VAL A 341 -1.49 6.65 -27.25
N HIS A 342 -1.67 7.97 -27.28
CA HIS A 342 -2.97 8.60 -27.54
C HIS A 342 -3.50 8.38 -28.96
N GLN A 343 -2.62 8.11 -29.92
CA GLN A 343 -3.01 7.79 -31.30
C GLN A 343 -3.60 6.38 -31.46
N ILE A 344 -3.59 5.56 -30.41
CA ILE A 344 -4.22 4.24 -30.39
C ILE A 344 -5.73 4.43 -30.22
N LYS A 345 -6.43 4.62 -31.35
CA LYS A 345 -7.90 4.60 -31.43
C LYS A 345 -8.41 3.24 -31.89
#